data_AF-A0A937ZDF8-F1
#
_entry.id   AF-A0A937ZDF8-F1
#
_cell.length_a   1.000
_cell.length_b   1.000
_cell.length_c   1.000
_cell.angle_alpha   90.00
_cell.angle_beta   90.00
_cell.angle_gamma   90.00
#
_symmetry.space_group_name_H-M   'P 1'
#
loop_
_entity.id
_entity.type
_entity.pdbx_description
1 polymer ?
#
loop_
_entity_poly.entity_id
_entity_poly.type
_entity_poly.pdbx_seq_one_letter_code
_entity_poly.pdbx_strand_id
1 'polypeptide(L)'
;MRALSIWNGLKEITPLKGGVSNASFTVTDATGRYVARVGEDYPCHQVSRERESIVSRAAFEADLSPEVVHTETGLMVVRYL
;
A
#
# COMPACT_ATOMS: atom_id res chain seq x y z
N MET A 1 13.90 11.58 -7.52
CA MET A 1 12.60 11.12 -6.97
C MET A 1 11.51 11.40 -7.99
N ARG A 2 10.80 10.38 -8.47
CA ARG A 2 9.56 10.57 -9.24
C ARG A 2 8.40 10.49 -8.26
N ALA A 3 7.55 11.51 -8.25
CA ALA A 3 6.28 11.43 -7.53
C ALA A 3 5.35 10.49 -8.31
N LEU A 4 4.64 9.61 -7.62
CA LEU A 4 3.61 8.78 -8.24
C LEU A 4 2.48 9.69 -8.74
N SER A 5 2.05 9.49 -9.98
CA SER A 5 0.96 10.27 -10.59
C SER A 5 -0.41 9.99 -9.99
N ILE A 6 -0.52 9.00 -9.09
CA ILE A 6 -1.76 8.66 -8.39
C ILE A 6 -2.15 9.70 -7.33
N TRP A 7 -1.21 10.53 -6.88
CA TRP A 7 -1.47 11.52 -5.84
C TRP A 7 -2.09 12.79 -6.42
N ASN A 8 -3.17 13.26 -5.80
CA ASN A 8 -3.78 14.54 -6.13
C ASN A 8 -3.48 15.55 -5.02
N GLY A 9 -2.50 16.45 -5.22
CA GLY A 9 -2.15 17.46 -4.22
C GLY A 9 -1.70 16.84 -2.91
N LEU A 10 -0.59 16.08 -2.95
CA LEU A 10 0.01 15.43 -1.78
C LEU A 10 0.15 16.42 -0.61
N LYS A 11 -0.42 16.07 0.56
CA LYS A 11 -0.44 16.93 1.75
C LYS A 11 0.54 16.45 2.81
N GLU A 12 0.47 15.17 3.14
CA GLU A 12 1.22 14.60 4.26
C GLU A 12 1.62 13.16 4.00
N ILE A 13 2.83 12.80 4.44
CA ILE A 13 3.33 11.42 4.48
C ILE A 13 3.92 11.18 5.87
N THR A 14 3.39 10.20 6.60
CA THR A 14 3.82 9.88 7.96
C THR A 14 4.21 8.41 8.05
N PRO A 15 5.39 8.06 8.58
CA PRO A 15 5.77 6.66 8.79
C PRO A 15 4.80 5.94 9.73
N LEU A 16 4.34 4.77 9.32
CA LEU A 16 3.56 3.85 10.14
C LEU A 16 4.50 2.79 10.71
N LYS A 17 4.80 2.88 12.01
CA LYS A 17 5.67 1.92 12.71
C LYS A 17 4.95 0.60 12.95
N GLY A 18 5.72 -0.49 13.08
CA GLY A 18 5.21 -1.83 13.42
C GLY A 18 5.26 -2.85 12.28
N GLY A 19 5.68 -2.45 11.07
CA GLY A 19 5.95 -3.38 9.98
C GLY A 19 7.21 -4.22 10.25
N VAL A 20 7.10 -5.55 10.09
CA VAL A 20 8.24 -6.48 10.19
C VAL A 20 8.92 -6.66 8.83
N SER A 21 8.14 -6.81 7.76
CA SER A 21 8.64 -7.12 6.41
C SER A 21 8.50 -5.99 5.40
N ASN A 22 7.85 -4.88 5.76
CA ASN A 22 7.66 -3.72 4.90
C ASN A 22 7.78 -2.41 5.67
N ALA A 23 8.12 -1.34 4.96
CA ALA A 23 7.96 0.02 5.44
C ALA A 23 6.57 0.51 5.04
N SER A 24 5.76 0.91 6.01
CA SER A 24 4.42 1.43 5.77
C SER A 24 4.36 2.93 6.07
N PHE A 25 3.54 3.65 5.31
CA PHE A 25 3.33 5.08 5.47
C PHE A 25 1.84 5.40 5.35
N THR A 26 1.34 6.26 6.21
CA THR A 26 0.06 6.93 5.99
C THR A 26 0.30 8.08 5.03
N VAL A 27 -0.47 8.15 3.96
CA VAL A 27 -0.39 9.22 2.96
C VAL A 27 -1.74 9.93 2.90
N THR A 28 -1.73 11.27 2.95
CA THR A 28 -2.93 12.09 2.78
C THR A 28 -2.76 13.00 1.58
N ASP A 29 -3.77 13.06 0.72
CA ASP A 29 -3.83 13.98 -0.41
C ASP A 29 -5.17 14.74 -0.45
N ALA A 30 -5.54 15.35 -1.57
CA ALA A 30 -6.81 16.05 -1.73
C ALA A 30 -8.03 15.13 -1.80
N THR A 31 -7.84 13.87 -2.19
CA THR A 31 -8.89 12.87 -2.43
C THR A 31 -9.11 11.91 -1.26
N GLY A 32 -8.19 11.85 -0.30
CA GLY A 32 -8.39 11.11 0.94
C GLY A 32 -7.10 10.71 1.64
N ARG A 33 -7.20 9.64 2.43
CA ARG A 33 -6.10 9.05 3.17
C ARG A 33 -5.88 7.60 2.73
N TYR A 34 -4.62 7.21 2.73
CA TYR A 34 -4.12 5.96 2.17
C TYR A 34 -3.06 5.35 3.07
N VAL A 35 -2.82 4.06 2.91
CA VAL A 35 -1.64 3.37 3.42
C VAL A 35 -0.80 2.91 2.24
N ALA A 36 0.42 3.45 2.13
CA ALA A 36 1.42 3.01 1.17
C ALA A 36 2.39 2.03 1.85
N ARG A 37 2.52 0.84 1.27
CA ARG A 37 3.42 -0.22 1.74
C ARG A 37 4.54 -0.39 0.72
N VAL A 38 5.76 -0.19 1.17
CA VAL A 38 6.98 -0.34 0.37
C VAL A 38 7.76 -1.54 0.91
N GLY A 39 8.10 -2.47 0.04
CA GLY A 39 8.89 -3.62 0.43
C GLY A 39 9.03 -4.64 -0.69
N GLU A 40 10.10 -5.41 -0.63
CA GLU A 40 10.38 -6.53 -1.52
C GLU A 40 9.87 -7.85 -0.93
N ASP A 41 9.97 -8.92 -1.71
CA ASP A 41 9.68 -10.27 -1.23
C ASP A 41 10.53 -10.59 0.00
N TYR A 42 9.96 -11.35 0.94
CA TYR A 42 10.66 -11.74 2.16
C TYR A 42 10.58 -13.26 2.34
N PRO A 43 11.37 -14.04 1.57
CA PRO A 43 11.18 -15.47 1.40
C PRO A 43 11.36 -16.28 2.67
N CYS A 44 12.27 -15.87 3.56
CA CYS A 44 12.49 -16.54 4.85
C CYS A 44 11.25 -16.49 5.76
N HIS A 45 10.33 -15.55 5.51
CA HIS A 45 9.04 -15.44 6.19
C HIS A 45 7.86 -15.77 5.25
N GLN A 46 8.13 -16.38 4.10
CA GLN A 46 7.12 -16.82 3.12
C GLN A 46 6.25 -15.69 2.53
N VAL A 47 6.80 -14.48 2.49
CA VAL A 47 6.08 -13.31 1.98
C VAL A 47 6.39 -13.12 0.49
N SER A 48 5.33 -13.05 -0.33
CA SER A 48 5.39 -12.72 -1.76
C SER A 48 4.49 -11.51 -2.05
N ARG A 49 5.06 -10.44 -2.58
CA ARG A 49 4.36 -9.18 -2.86
C ARG A 49 3.34 -9.30 -3.98
N GLU A 50 3.65 -10.12 -4.98
CA GLU A 50 2.70 -10.44 -6.05
C GLU A 50 1.44 -11.09 -5.47
N ARG A 51 1.60 -12.13 -4.65
CA ARG A 51 0.46 -12.82 -4.02
C ARG A 51 -0.32 -11.92 -3.08
N GLU A 52 0.35 -11.08 -2.29
CA GLU A 52 -0.30 -10.09 -1.44
C GLU A 52 -1.18 -9.12 -2.26
N SER A 53 -0.70 -8.66 -3.42
CA SER A 53 -1.47 -7.77 -4.29
C SER A 53 -2.72 -8.44 -4.87
N ILE A 54 -2.60 -9.69 -5.32
CA ILE A 54 -3.70 -10.48 -5.86
C ILE A 54 -4.75 -10.73 -4.77
N VAL A 55 -4.34 -11.17 -3.59
CA VAL A 55 -5.24 -11.46 -2.47
C VAL A 55 -5.92 -10.18 -1.97
N SER A 56 -5.19 -9.06 -1.88
CA SER A 56 -5.77 -7.79 -1.42
C SER A 56 -6.86 -7.28 -2.38
N ARG A 57 -6.66 -7.45 -3.69
CA ARG A 57 -7.69 -7.07 -4.68
C ARG A 57 -8.91 -7.99 -4.61
N ALA A 58 -8.69 -9.30 -4.51
CA ALA A 58 -9.79 -10.26 -4.34
C ALA A 58 -10.56 -10.03 -3.02
N ALA A 59 -9.86 -9.67 -1.94
CA ALA A 59 -10.49 -9.34 -0.66
C ALA A 59 -11.33 -8.07 -0.74
N PHE A 60 -10.90 -7.05 -1.48
CA PHE A 60 -11.71 -5.85 -1.72
C PHE A 60 -12.97 -6.16 -2.53
N GLU A 61 -12.85 -6.97 -3.60
CA GLU A 61 -14.00 -7.43 -4.40
C GLU A 61 -15.01 -8.24 -3.58
N ALA A 62 -14.57 -8.83 -2.47
CA ALA A 62 -15.41 -9.56 -1.51
C ALA A 62 -15.86 -8.70 -0.31
N ASP A 63 -15.64 -7.39 -0.32
CA ASP A 63 -15.94 -6.45 0.78
C ASP A 63 -15.23 -6.80 2.12
N LEU A 64 -14.06 -7.46 2.07
CA LEU A 64 -13.29 -7.90 3.24
C LEU A 64 -12.08 -7.01 3.56
N SER A 65 -11.68 -6.14 2.64
CA SER A 65 -10.53 -5.25 2.82
C SER A 65 -10.76 -3.88 2.19
N PRO A 66 -9.93 -2.88 2.51
CA PRO A 66 -9.96 -1.60 1.81
C PRO A 66 -9.63 -1.75 0.32
N GLU A 67 -10.07 -0.77 -0.47
CA GLU A 67 -9.74 -0.66 -1.90
C GLU A 67 -8.22 -0.63 -2.12
N VAL A 68 -7.76 -1.43 -3.07
CA VAL A 68 -6.40 -1.37 -3.61
C VAL A 68 -6.37 -0.31 -4.71
N VAL A 69 -5.74 0.83 -4.42
CA VAL A 69 -5.72 2.01 -5.30
C VAL A 69 -4.61 1.89 -6.34
N HIS A 70 -3.46 1.32 -5.96
CA HIS A 70 -2.32 1.17 -6.85
C HIS A 70 -1.41 0.02 -6.42
N THR A 71 -0.80 -0.63 -7.41
CA THR A 71 0.19 -1.69 -7.22
C THR A 71 1.26 -1.57 -8.29
N GLU A 72 2.52 -1.66 -7.90
CA GLU A 72 3.67 -1.86 -8.78
C GLU A 72 4.73 -2.67 -8.03
N THR A 73 5.82 -3.05 -8.72
CA THR A 73 6.90 -3.81 -8.08
C THR A 73 7.45 -3.08 -6.87
N GLY A 74 7.28 -3.68 -5.69
CA GLY A 74 7.77 -3.15 -4.42
C GLY A 74 6.87 -2.12 -3.74
N LEU A 75 5.70 -1.80 -4.30
CA LEU A 75 4.76 -0.82 -3.75
C LEU A 75 3.31 -1.28 -3.89
N MET A 76 2.56 -1.16 -2.78
CA MET A 76 1.11 -1.28 -2.79
C MET A 76 0.49 -0.12 -2.01
N VAL A 77 -0.54 0.51 -2.58
CA VAL A 77 -1.29 1.60 -1.97
C VAL A 77 -2.75 1.19 -1.81
N VAL A 78 -3.27 1.30 -0.58
CA VAL A 78 -4.65 0.96 -0.22
C VAL A 78 -5.34 2.14 0.46
N ARG A 79 -6.67 2.18 0.43
CA ARG A 79 -7.45 3.15 1.24
C ARG A 79 -7.19 2.95 2.73
N TYR A 80 -7.12 4.05 3.47
CA TYR A 80 -7.09 4.04 4.93
C TYR A 80 -8.50 3.83 5.49
N LEU A 81 -8.63 3.02 6.56
CA LEU A 81 -9.87 2.79 7.31
C LEU A 81 -9.97 3.73 8.51
#